data_AF-A0AB33IEA5-F1
#
_entry.id   AF-A0AB33IEA5-F1
#
_cell.length_a   1.000
_cell.length_b   1.000
_cell.length_c   1.000
_cell.angle_alpha   90.00
_cell.angle_beta   90.00
_cell.angle_gamma   90.00
#
_symmetry.space_group_name_H-M   'P 1'
#
loop_
_entity.id
_entity.type
_entity.pdbx_description
1 polymer ?
#
loop_
_entity_poly.entity_id
_entity_poly.type
_entity_poly.pdbx_seq_one_letter_code
_entity_poly.pdbx_strand_id
1 'polypeptide(L)'
;MQAATEEKPISILVREMLEAHSAARSRSGVPWQKLDGMVMQARQAARRSNDTGANLNSPEDRRQKERIRREVERVTRECIRWRDMPHQDIGREAAAALAPASQPAATPQQTAQRLLNDFSQRGIRLEVASKSRLSVRPAHLLTDNDKANLKAHQEALAAAWLEQNQVWIVE
;
A
#
# COMPACT_ATOMS: atom_id res chain seq x y z
N MET A 1 23.58 4.16 -33.60
CA MET A 1 23.82 5.32 -32.73
C MET A 1 22.53 5.60 -31.97
N GLN A 2 22.41 5.12 -30.73
CA GLN A 2 21.27 5.47 -29.87
C GLN A 2 21.59 6.82 -29.24
N ALA A 3 20.71 7.81 -29.45
CA ALA A 3 20.79 9.09 -28.78
C ALA A 3 20.72 8.83 -27.27
N ALA A 4 21.83 9.05 -26.57
CA ALA A 4 21.82 9.18 -25.13
C ALA A 4 20.98 10.42 -24.82
N THR A 5 19.68 10.24 -24.58
CA THR A 5 18.86 11.25 -23.92
C THR A 5 19.56 11.58 -22.62
N GLU A 6 20.18 12.76 -22.55
CA GLU A 6 20.81 13.25 -21.33
C GLU A 6 19.79 13.21 -20.21
N GLU A 7 19.96 12.23 -19.32
CA GLU A 7 19.06 11.99 -18.22
C GLU A 7 19.16 13.16 -17.23
N LYS A 8 18.17 14.07 -17.24
CA LYS A 8 18.11 15.24 -16.34
C LYS A 8 18.51 14.86 -14.90
N PRO A 9 19.47 15.53 -14.27
CA PRO A 9 19.90 15.15 -12.92
C PRO A 9 18.77 15.35 -11.91
N ILE A 10 18.71 14.49 -10.87
CA ILE A 10 17.66 14.51 -9.84
C ILE A 10 17.55 15.88 -9.15
N SER A 11 18.68 16.61 -9.01
CA SER A 11 18.69 17.97 -8.48
C SER A 11 17.82 18.95 -9.29
N ILE A 12 17.83 18.83 -10.62
CA ILE A 12 16.99 19.63 -11.51
C ILE A 12 15.53 19.23 -11.38
N LEU A 13 15.23 17.93 -11.31
CA LEU A 13 13.86 17.43 -11.11
C LEU A 13 13.28 17.91 -9.76
N VAL A 14 14.09 17.93 -8.70
CA VAL A 14 13.67 18.47 -7.39
C VAL A 14 13.40 19.97 -7.47
N ARG A 15 14.18 20.72 -8.25
CA ARG A 15 13.92 22.15 -8.47
C ARG A 15 12.60 22.36 -9.21
N GLU A 16 12.38 21.65 -10.31
CA GLU A 16 11.12 21.69 -11.08
C GLU A 16 9.91 21.33 -10.20
N MET A 17 10.05 20.33 -9.32
CA MET A 17 9.03 19.95 -8.34
C MET A 17 8.68 21.10 -7.39
N LEU A 18 9.68 21.79 -6.85
CA LEU A 18 9.48 22.91 -5.91
C LEU A 18 8.87 24.13 -6.62
N GLU A 19 9.26 24.40 -7.86
CA GLU A 19 8.66 25.46 -8.68
C GLU A 19 7.17 25.16 -8.97
N ALA A 20 6.85 23.92 -9.35
CA ALA A 20 5.47 23.48 -9.55
C ALA A 20 4.63 23.56 -8.27
N HIS A 21 5.20 23.17 -7.13
CA HIS A 21 4.55 23.27 -5.82
C HIS A 21 4.26 24.72 -5.43
N SER A 22 5.24 25.61 -5.62
CA SER A 22 5.08 27.06 -5.38
C SER A 22 4.01 27.68 -6.29
N ALA A 23 3.98 27.29 -7.57
CA ALA A 23 2.95 27.75 -8.50
C ALA A 23 1.55 27.27 -8.10
N ALA A 24 1.44 26.01 -7.64
CA ALA A 24 0.19 25.44 -7.18
C ALA A 24 -0.35 26.16 -5.93
N ARG A 25 0.51 26.68 -5.04
CA ARG A 25 0.13 27.36 -3.77
C ARG A 25 -0.84 28.53 -3.95
N SER A 26 -0.92 29.10 -5.14
CA SER A 26 -1.90 30.13 -5.50
C SER A 26 -3.35 29.63 -5.56
N ARG A 27 -3.59 28.31 -5.51
CA ARG A 27 -4.91 27.69 -5.65
C ARG A 27 -5.59 27.45 -4.30
N SER A 28 -6.83 27.92 -4.17
CA SER A 28 -7.73 27.62 -3.05
C SER A 28 -8.31 26.22 -3.16
N GLY A 29 -8.50 25.53 -2.03
CA GLY A 29 -9.20 24.24 -1.94
C GLY A 29 -8.32 23.00 -2.16
N VAL A 30 -7.05 23.17 -2.49
CA VAL A 30 -6.09 22.08 -2.68
C VAL A 30 -5.73 21.43 -1.33
N PRO A 31 -5.58 20.09 -1.24
CA PRO A 31 -5.19 19.41 -0.01
C PRO A 31 -3.70 19.59 0.30
N TRP A 32 -3.33 20.79 0.76
CA TRP A 32 -1.94 21.21 0.99
C TRP A 32 -1.16 20.29 1.93
N GLN A 33 -1.79 19.79 2.99
CA GLN A 33 -1.12 18.87 3.93
C GLN A 33 -0.59 17.61 3.22
N LYS A 34 -1.37 17.06 2.27
CA LYS A 34 -0.97 15.88 1.50
C LYS A 34 0.15 16.20 0.53
N LEU A 35 0.03 17.30 -0.22
CA LEU A 35 1.06 17.71 -1.18
C LEU A 35 2.37 18.10 -0.49
N ASP A 36 2.31 18.84 0.61
CA ASP A 36 3.48 19.22 1.41
C ASP A 36 4.20 17.96 1.94
N GLY A 37 3.44 16.94 2.39
CA GLY A 37 3.98 15.65 2.80
C GLY A 37 4.70 14.91 1.66
N MET A 38 4.09 14.85 0.47
CA MET A 38 4.70 14.21 -0.71
C MET A 38 5.98 14.92 -1.15
N VAL A 39 5.97 16.26 -1.22
CA VAL A 39 7.14 17.08 -1.58
C VAL A 39 8.27 16.90 -0.57
N MET A 40 7.95 16.88 0.74
CA MET A 40 8.93 16.66 1.79
C MET A 40 9.59 15.28 1.66
N GLN A 41 8.79 14.23 1.47
CA GLN A 41 9.29 12.86 1.31
C GLN A 41 10.19 12.71 0.08
N ALA A 42 9.75 13.21 -1.08
CA ALA A 42 10.52 13.15 -2.32
C ALA A 42 11.85 13.93 -2.19
N ARG A 43 11.83 15.11 -1.58
CA ARG A 43 13.04 15.91 -1.31
C ARG A 43 14.00 15.18 -0.37
N GLN A 44 13.50 14.57 0.68
CA GLN A 44 14.33 13.83 1.64
C GLN A 44 14.96 12.60 0.98
N ALA A 45 14.20 11.86 0.15
CA ALA A 45 14.71 10.73 -0.61
C ALA A 45 15.83 11.15 -1.57
N ALA A 46 15.63 12.25 -2.32
CA ALA A 46 16.64 12.79 -3.22
C ALA A 46 17.92 13.23 -2.51
N ARG A 47 17.80 13.86 -1.33
CA ARG A 47 18.96 14.23 -0.50
C ARG A 47 19.76 13.01 -0.07
N ARG A 48 19.10 12.01 0.53
CA ARG A 48 19.76 10.77 0.95
C ARG A 48 20.48 10.09 -0.22
N SER A 49 19.89 10.08 -1.41
CA SER A 49 20.52 9.50 -2.60
C SER A 49 21.82 10.20 -3.01
N ASN A 50 21.92 11.52 -2.82
CA ASN A 50 23.15 12.27 -3.13
C ASN A 50 24.21 12.08 -2.03
N ASP A 51 23.80 11.98 -0.77
CA ASP A 51 24.69 11.84 0.38
C ASP A 51 25.28 10.44 0.53
N THR A 52 24.60 9.39 0.03
CA THR A 52 25.03 7.99 0.22
C THR A 52 26.25 7.59 -0.64
N GLY A 53 26.79 8.48 -1.47
CA GLY A 53 27.98 8.16 -2.29
C GLY A 53 27.76 6.92 -3.17
N ALA A 54 26.66 6.91 -3.92
CA ALA A 54 26.20 5.76 -4.70
C ALA A 54 27.32 5.17 -5.58
N ASN A 55 27.54 3.86 -5.46
CA ASN A 55 28.44 3.14 -6.34
C ASN A 55 27.75 2.99 -7.70
N LEU A 56 28.22 3.74 -8.71
CA LEU A 56 27.63 3.77 -10.05
C LEU A 56 27.56 2.36 -10.72
N ASN A 57 28.33 1.40 -10.21
CA ASN A 57 28.38 0.03 -10.69
C ASN A 57 27.42 -0.92 -9.95
N SER A 58 26.77 -0.50 -8.87
CA SER A 58 25.77 -1.32 -8.18
C SER A 58 24.42 -1.29 -8.91
N PRO A 59 23.83 -2.44 -9.27
CA PRO A 59 22.50 -2.50 -9.86
C PRO A 59 21.41 -2.04 -8.86
N GLU A 60 21.64 -2.21 -7.56
CA GLU A 60 20.72 -1.77 -6.52
C GLU A 60 20.68 -0.25 -6.41
N ASP A 61 21.83 0.41 -6.43
CA ASP A 61 21.93 1.87 -6.40
C ASP A 61 21.29 2.50 -7.64
N ARG A 62 21.43 1.86 -8.80
CA ARG A 62 20.78 2.31 -10.04
C ARG A 62 19.26 2.20 -9.95
N ARG A 63 18.74 1.08 -9.44
CA ARG A 63 17.28 0.90 -9.20
C ARG A 63 16.76 1.89 -8.19
N GLN A 64 17.52 2.14 -7.11
CA GLN A 64 17.16 3.09 -6.08
C GLN A 64 17.11 4.52 -6.63
N LYS A 65 18.12 4.93 -7.41
CA LYS A 65 18.17 6.24 -8.07
C LYS A 65 17.01 6.44 -9.05
N GLU A 66 16.71 5.41 -9.85
CA GLU A 66 15.57 5.42 -10.77
C GLU A 66 14.22 5.51 -10.04
N ARG A 67 14.07 4.79 -8.93
CA ARG A 67 12.88 4.88 -8.08
C ARG A 67 12.68 6.29 -7.53
N ILE A 68 13.76 6.92 -7.07
CA ILE A 68 13.73 8.29 -6.55
C ILE A 68 13.39 9.30 -7.65
N ARG A 69 13.97 9.14 -8.84
CA ARG A 69 13.61 9.94 -10.03
C ARG A 69 12.12 9.87 -10.31
N ARG A 70 11.58 8.65 -10.42
CA ARG A 70 10.14 8.44 -10.69
C ARG A 70 9.25 9.05 -9.63
N GLU A 71 9.65 8.97 -8.36
CA GLU A 71 8.89 9.58 -7.28
C GLU A 71 8.88 11.10 -7.38
N VAL A 72 10.04 11.74 -7.62
CA VAL A 72 10.10 13.19 -7.82
C VAL A 72 9.24 13.62 -9.01
N GLU A 73 9.35 12.94 -10.15
CA GLU A 73 8.52 13.23 -11.33
C GLU A 73 7.03 13.05 -11.06
N ARG A 74 6.64 11.99 -10.33
CA ARG A 74 5.26 11.75 -9.94
C ARG A 74 4.73 12.89 -9.07
N VAL A 75 5.50 13.34 -8.09
CA VAL A 75 5.11 14.46 -7.23
C VAL A 75 5.02 15.76 -8.04
N THR A 76 5.96 16.02 -8.95
CA THR A 76 5.90 17.18 -9.87
C THR A 76 4.61 17.17 -10.69
N ARG A 77 4.24 16.02 -11.28
CA ARG A 77 2.99 15.87 -12.04
C ARG A 77 1.76 16.11 -11.17
N GLU A 78 1.77 15.63 -9.93
CA GLU A 78 0.68 15.91 -8.99
C GLU A 78 0.57 17.41 -8.69
N CYS A 79 1.69 18.11 -8.42
CA CYS A 79 1.68 19.56 -8.22
C CYS A 79 1.13 20.31 -9.45
N ILE A 80 1.55 19.91 -10.66
CA ILE A 80 1.04 20.47 -11.91
C ILE A 80 -0.46 20.17 -12.08
N ARG A 81 -0.90 18.94 -11.78
CA ARG A 81 -2.31 18.54 -11.83
C ARG A 81 -3.15 19.45 -10.97
N TRP A 82 -2.76 19.70 -9.71
CA TRP A 82 -3.49 20.59 -8.82
C TRP A 82 -3.44 22.06 -9.23
N ARG A 83 -2.33 22.51 -9.82
CA ARG A 83 -2.18 23.86 -10.38
C ARG A 83 -3.18 24.09 -11.53
N ASP A 84 -3.24 23.16 -12.46
CA ASP A 84 -3.98 23.29 -13.72
C ASP A 84 -5.43 22.77 -13.63
N MET A 85 -5.79 22.09 -12.54
CA MET A 85 -7.14 21.56 -12.32
C MET A 85 -8.18 22.69 -12.30
N PRO A 86 -9.30 22.58 -13.03
CA PRO A 86 -10.37 23.56 -12.99
C PRO A 86 -10.93 23.76 -11.57
N HIS A 87 -11.29 25.00 -11.21
CA HIS A 87 -11.68 25.32 -9.82
C HIS A 87 -12.89 24.52 -9.34
N GLN A 88 -13.84 24.24 -10.25
CA GLN A 88 -15.04 23.43 -9.98
C GLN A 88 -14.72 21.99 -9.57
N ASP A 89 -13.58 21.44 -10.02
CA ASP A 89 -13.20 20.05 -9.76
C ASP A 89 -12.35 19.90 -8.49
N ILE A 90 -11.72 20.99 -8.02
CA ILE A 90 -10.82 20.97 -6.85
C ILE A 90 -11.52 20.42 -5.62
N GLY A 91 -12.74 20.87 -5.32
CA GLY A 91 -13.45 20.42 -4.11
C GLY A 91 -13.71 18.92 -4.10
N ARG A 92 -14.16 18.37 -5.23
CA ARG A 92 -14.43 16.94 -5.40
C ARG A 92 -13.15 16.12 -5.31
N GLU A 93 -12.11 16.52 -6.03
CA GLU A 93 -10.83 15.83 -6.04
C GLU A 93 -10.13 15.93 -4.68
N ALA A 94 -10.26 17.06 -3.97
CA ALA A 94 -9.67 17.24 -2.63
C ALA A 94 -10.35 16.31 -1.63
N ALA A 95 -11.67 16.17 -1.70
CA ALA A 95 -12.43 15.21 -0.90
C ALA A 95 -11.98 13.77 -1.19
N ALA A 96 -11.82 13.40 -2.47
CA ALA A 96 -11.33 12.08 -2.86
C ALA A 96 -9.87 11.85 -2.42
N ALA A 97 -9.02 12.87 -2.49
CA ALA A 97 -7.61 12.78 -2.12
C ALA A 97 -7.40 12.66 -0.60
N LEU A 98 -8.32 13.20 0.21
CA LEU A 98 -8.33 13.10 1.67
C LEU A 98 -9.15 11.90 2.17
N ALA A 99 -9.93 11.26 1.30
CA ALA A 99 -10.63 10.04 1.66
C ALA A 99 -9.61 8.98 2.13
N PRO A 100 -9.87 8.30 3.25
CA PRO A 100 -9.03 7.19 3.68
C PRO A 100 -8.95 6.18 2.54
N ALA A 101 -7.73 5.72 2.22
CA ALA A 101 -7.55 4.71 1.19
C ALA A 101 -8.48 3.54 1.50
N SER A 102 -9.36 3.19 0.56
CA SER A 102 -10.19 1.99 0.65
C SER A 102 -9.24 0.83 0.90
N GLN A 103 -9.26 0.26 2.11
CA GLN A 103 -8.46 -0.91 2.40
C GLN A 103 -8.83 -1.95 1.34
N PRO A 104 -7.85 -2.55 0.63
CA PRO A 104 -8.16 -3.62 -0.29
C PRO A 104 -8.99 -4.65 0.48
N ALA A 105 -10.10 -5.11 -0.12
CA ALA A 105 -10.96 -6.10 0.51
C ALA A 105 -10.08 -7.24 1.02
N ALA A 106 -10.20 -7.54 2.33
CA ALA A 106 -9.35 -8.53 2.96
C ALA A 106 -9.41 -9.82 2.14
N THR A 107 -8.24 -10.38 1.79
CA THR A 107 -8.23 -11.63 1.04
C THR A 107 -8.93 -12.73 1.86
N PRO A 108 -9.50 -13.76 1.21
CA PRO A 108 -10.07 -14.90 1.94
C PRO A 108 -9.12 -15.49 2.99
N GLN A 109 -7.81 -15.47 2.71
CA GLN A 109 -6.75 -15.92 3.61
C GLN A 109 -6.57 -14.99 4.83
N GLN A 110 -6.56 -13.67 4.61
CA GLN A 110 -6.50 -12.70 5.71
C GLN A 110 -7.74 -12.77 6.60
N THR A 111 -8.90 -12.99 5.99
CA THR A 111 -10.17 -13.20 6.71
C THR A 111 -10.12 -14.49 7.54
N ALA A 112 -9.64 -15.59 6.95
CA ALA A 112 -9.46 -16.86 7.65
C ALA A 112 -8.49 -16.74 8.83
N GLN A 113 -7.35 -16.07 8.65
CA GLN A 113 -6.39 -15.87 9.74
C GLN A 113 -6.97 -15.04 10.89
N ARG A 114 -7.74 -14.00 10.57
CA ARG A 114 -8.44 -13.20 11.57
C ARG A 114 -9.43 -14.04 12.35
N LEU A 115 -10.25 -14.82 11.65
CA LEU A 115 -11.23 -15.72 12.28
C LEU A 115 -10.56 -16.77 13.18
N LEU A 116 -9.45 -17.38 12.75
CA LEU A 116 -8.69 -18.31 13.59
C LEU A 116 -8.18 -17.64 14.87
N ASN A 117 -7.67 -16.42 14.77
CA ASN A 117 -7.22 -15.65 15.93
C ASN A 117 -8.39 -15.29 16.86
N ASP A 118 -9.51 -14.84 16.32
CA ASP A 118 -10.71 -14.48 17.09
C ASP A 118 -11.28 -15.69 17.83
N PHE A 119 -11.32 -16.85 17.18
CA PHE A 119 -11.73 -18.10 17.82
C PHE A 119 -10.78 -18.50 18.94
N SER A 120 -9.47 -18.44 18.69
CA SER A 120 -8.44 -18.74 19.71
C SER A 120 -8.56 -17.84 20.94
N GLN A 121 -8.75 -16.54 20.74
CA GLN A 121 -8.94 -15.56 21.82
C GLN A 121 -10.20 -15.84 22.65
N ARG A 122 -11.25 -16.35 22.03
CA ARG A 122 -12.50 -16.78 22.68
C ARG A 122 -12.42 -18.18 23.31
N GLY A 123 -11.24 -18.81 23.29
CA GLY A 123 -11.04 -20.17 23.79
C GLY A 123 -11.69 -21.25 22.91
N ILE A 124 -12.02 -20.91 21.67
CA ILE A 124 -12.63 -21.80 20.68
C ILE A 124 -11.50 -22.42 19.84
N ARG A 125 -11.37 -23.74 19.92
CA ARG A 125 -10.42 -24.52 19.15
C ARG A 125 -11.07 -25.00 17.86
N LEU A 126 -10.36 -24.81 16.76
CA LEU A 126 -10.69 -25.41 15.48
C LEU A 126 -9.78 -26.61 15.24
N GLU A 127 -10.34 -27.67 14.69
CA GLU A 127 -9.65 -28.86 14.23
C GLU A 127 -10.06 -29.13 12.78
N VAL A 128 -9.09 -29.34 11.90
CA VAL A 128 -9.35 -29.73 10.51
C VAL A 128 -9.23 -31.24 10.40
N ALA A 129 -10.35 -31.90 10.11
CA ALA A 129 -10.38 -33.32 9.75
C ALA A 129 -10.18 -33.50 8.24
N SER A 130 -10.08 -34.76 7.80
CA SER A 130 -9.91 -35.11 6.38
C SER A 130 -10.96 -34.42 5.50
N LYS A 131 -10.55 -34.04 4.28
CA LYS A 131 -11.37 -33.29 3.30
C LYS A 131 -11.82 -31.90 3.78
N SER A 132 -10.96 -31.18 4.50
CA SER A 132 -11.22 -29.80 4.95
C SER A 132 -12.46 -29.67 5.84
N ARG A 133 -12.83 -30.72 6.58
CA ARG A 133 -13.97 -30.68 7.49
C ARG A 133 -13.57 -30.02 8.79
N LEU A 134 -14.19 -28.89 9.11
CA LEU A 134 -13.92 -28.15 10.34
C LEU A 134 -14.74 -28.70 11.51
N SER A 135 -14.05 -29.01 12.62
CA SER A 135 -14.64 -29.31 13.91
C SER A 135 -14.30 -28.18 14.89
N VAL A 136 -15.25 -27.79 15.72
CA VAL A 136 -15.09 -26.62 16.60
C VAL A 136 -15.45 -26.98 18.03
N ARG A 137 -14.59 -26.63 18.99
CA ARG A 137 -14.80 -26.92 20.42
C ARG A 137 -14.36 -25.77 21.32
N PRO A 138 -15.19 -25.33 22.28
CA PRO A 138 -16.56 -25.78 22.53
C PRO A 138 -17.58 -25.14 21.55
N ALA A 139 -18.50 -25.94 21.02
CA ALA A 139 -19.44 -25.49 19.99
C ALA A 139 -20.50 -24.49 20.49
N HIS A 140 -20.81 -24.48 21.80
CA HIS A 140 -21.80 -23.58 22.39
C HIS A 140 -21.36 -22.10 22.41
N LEU A 141 -20.06 -21.82 22.20
CA LEU A 141 -19.56 -20.45 22.12
C LEU A 141 -19.70 -19.85 20.71
N LEU A 142 -20.18 -20.61 19.72
CA LEU A 142 -20.38 -20.12 18.36
C LEU A 142 -21.68 -19.31 18.23
N THR A 143 -21.54 -18.08 17.74
CA THR A 143 -22.67 -17.24 17.32
C THR A 143 -23.17 -17.68 15.93
N ASP A 144 -24.36 -17.21 15.53
CA ASP A 144 -24.87 -17.49 14.18
C ASP A 144 -24.01 -16.84 13.09
N ASN A 145 -23.40 -15.69 13.38
CA ASN A 145 -22.40 -15.08 12.52
C ASN A 145 -21.15 -15.97 12.37
N ASP A 146 -20.68 -16.58 13.46
CA ASP A 146 -19.54 -17.51 13.41
C ASP A 146 -19.84 -18.72 12.52
N LYS A 147 -21.05 -19.30 12.63
CA LYS A 147 -21.48 -20.42 11.78
C LYS A 147 -21.52 -20.03 10.30
N ALA A 148 -22.01 -18.82 9.99
CA ALA A 148 -22.02 -18.30 8.63
C ALA A 148 -20.60 -18.12 8.09
N ASN A 149 -19.69 -17.56 8.89
CA ASN A 149 -18.29 -17.35 8.51
C ASN A 149 -17.53 -18.67 8.33
N LEU A 150 -17.75 -19.66 9.19
CA LEU A 150 -17.18 -21.01 9.06
C LEU A 150 -17.59 -21.67 7.75
N LYS A 151 -18.85 -21.48 7.33
CA LYS A 151 -19.36 -22.01 6.05
C LYS A 151 -18.83 -21.24 4.85
N ALA A 152 -18.79 -19.91 4.92
CA ALA A 152 -18.35 -19.05 3.83
C ALA A 152 -16.85 -19.17 3.54
N HIS A 153 -16.04 -19.47 4.56
CA HIS A 153 -14.58 -19.49 4.46
C HIS A 153 -13.95 -20.85 4.76
N GLN A 154 -14.71 -21.94 4.62
CA GLN A 154 -14.29 -23.30 5.02
C GLN A 154 -12.93 -23.71 4.45
N GLU A 155 -12.73 -23.55 3.13
CA GLU A 155 -11.48 -23.94 2.46
C GLU A 155 -10.30 -23.08 2.90
N ALA A 156 -10.50 -21.76 3.00
CA ALA A 156 -9.46 -20.83 3.44
C ALA A 156 -9.08 -21.05 4.91
N LEU A 157 -10.05 -21.37 5.78
CA LEU A 157 -9.83 -21.70 7.18
C LEU A 157 -9.08 -23.03 7.34
N ALA A 158 -9.42 -24.05 6.55
CA ALA A 158 -8.72 -25.32 6.57
C ALA A 158 -7.26 -25.16 6.12
N ALA A 159 -7.01 -24.43 5.04
CA ALA A 159 -5.67 -24.14 4.55
C ALA A 159 -4.84 -23.34 5.57
N ALA A 160 -5.39 -22.26 6.12
CA ALA A 160 -4.70 -21.45 7.13
C ALA A 160 -4.39 -22.23 8.41
N TRP A 161 -5.28 -23.12 8.84
CA TRP A 161 -5.04 -23.98 9.99
C TRP A 161 -3.93 -25.00 9.74
N LEU A 162 -3.89 -25.63 8.55
CA LEU A 162 -2.83 -26.58 8.18
C LEU A 162 -1.46 -25.90 8.14
N GLU A 163 -1.40 -24.69 7.56
CA GLU A 163 -0.20 -23.86 7.54
C GLU A 163 0.28 -23.51 8.96
N GLN A 164 -0.64 -23.09 9.84
CA GLN A 164 -0.33 -22.74 11.23
C GLN A 164 0.17 -23.94 12.05
N ASN A 165 -0.33 -25.15 11.77
CA ASN A 165 0.03 -26.37 12.50
C ASN A 165 1.14 -27.19 11.81
N GLN A 166 1.72 -26.70 10.71
CA GLN A 166 2.76 -27.38 9.92
C GLN A 166 2.38 -28.79 9.45
N VAL A 167 1.09 -29.04 9.26
CA VAL A 167 0.58 -30.34 8.82
C VAL A 167 0.57 -30.38 7.28
N TRP A 168 1.51 -31.12 6.70
CA TRP A 168 1.52 -31.40 5.26
C TRP A 168 0.62 -32.61 4.98
N ILE A 169 -0.45 -32.40 4.21
CA ILE A 169 -1.23 -33.53 3.67
C ILE A 169 -0.44 -34.07 2.47
N VAL A 170 0.12 -35.27 2.62
CA VAL A 170 0.64 -36.04 1.48
C VAL A 170 -0.58 -36.67 0.80
N GLU A 171 -0.88 -36.24 -0.43
CA GLU A 171 -1.91 -36.85 -1.27
C GLU A 171 -1.56 -38.28 -1.69
#